data_AF-A0A165DQJ2-F1
#
_entry.id   AF-A0A165DQJ2-F1
#
_cell.length_a   1.000
_cell.length_b   1.000
_cell.length_c   1.000
_cell.angle_alpha   90.00
_cell.angle_beta   90.00
_cell.angle_gamma   90.00
#
_symmetry.space_group_name_H-M   'P 1'
#
loop_
_entity.id
_entity.type
_entity.pdbx_description
1 polymer ?
#
loop_
_entity_poly.entity_id
_entity_poly.type
_entity_poly.pdbx_seq_one_letter_code
_entity_poly.pdbx_strand_id
1 'polypeptide(L)'
;MSEQTTPRRSRRLAARQTSASSSAPSSGMGRGASAAPAPSVPATSTSTQAAASSSSGQLRFPVPPPTPPAQPLLQIPDPATNFNYHRGVIFALSQMGEPTEGSGPPRVIDQVGVRRWLGLAPSYLMHDQGISQESGLLGWAQGVHLLVGVLQVLHQRGELEWETIDSASRALAESWSAANCWTGMDIAKGAIQAAGGRLVGCMDPEDRTRYKGRKVYPAEE
;
A
#
# COMPACT_ATOMS: atom_id res chain seq x y z
N MET A 1 2.35 -46.08 -50.45
CA MET A 1 2.01 -44.72 -49.94
C MET A 1 3.13 -44.28 -49.02
N SER A 2 3.51 -43.03 -49.17
CA SER A 2 4.85 -42.47 -48.99
C SER A 2 5.41 -42.40 -47.58
N GLU A 3 6.75 -42.32 -47.57
CA GLU A 3 7.71 -42.06 -46.50
C GLU A 3 7.45 -40.77 -45.69
N GLN A 4 7.93 -40.76 -44.43
CA GLN A 4 8.77 -39.73 -43.78
C GLN A 4 8.79 -40.01 -42.27
N THR A 5 9.82 -40.64 -41.69
CA THR A 5 11.19 -40.16 -41.39
C THR A 5 11.22 -38.97 -40.42
N THR A 6 11.48 -39.32 -39.15
CA THR A 6 11.98 -38.60 -37.95
C THR A 6 13.18 -37.65 -38.23
N PRO A 7 13.80 -36.90 -37.26
CA PRO A 7 13.54 -36.72 -35.82
C PRO A 7 13.74 -35.31 -35.20
N ARG A 8 13.17 -35.17 -33.98
CA ARG A 8 13.77 -34.72 -32.70
C ARG A 8 15.05 -33.85 -32.77
N ARG A 9 14.95 -32.59 -32.30
CA ARG A 9 16.12 -31.78 -31.92
C ARG A 9 15.94 -31.09 -30.58
N SER A 10 16.48 -31.73 -29.54
CA SER A 10 16.81 -31.10 -28.25
C SER A 10 18.06 -30.24 -28.43
N ARG A 11 18.05 -29.00 -27.92
CA ARG A 11 19.29 -28.23 -27.70
C ARG A 11 19.21 -27.47 -26.38
N ARG A 12 19.87 -28.04 -25.37
CA ARG A 12 20.35 -27.37 -24.15
C ARG A 12 21.74 -26.76 -24.44
N LEU A 13 22.17 -25.91 -23.49
CA LEU A 13 23.50 -25.29 -23.29
C LEU A 13 23.70 -23.97 -24.05
N ALA A 14 24.29 -22.91 -23.49
CA ALA A 14 25.17 -22.82 -22.33
C ALA A 14 25.12 -21.44 -21.66
N ALA A 15 25.54 -21.44 -20.40
CA ALA A 15 25.93 -20.29 -19.60
C ALA A 15 27.07 -19.50 -20.25
N ARG A 16 27.08 -18.18 -20.01
CA ARG A 16 28.30 -17.38 -20.10
C ARG A 16 28.33 -16.39 -18.94
N GLN A 17 28.99 -16.82 -17.87
CA GLN A 17 29.55 -15.94 -16.85
C GLN A 17 30.73 -15.18 -17.49
N THR A 18 30.78 -13.87 -17.29
CA THR A 18 31.97 -13.06 -17.54
C THR A 18 32.32 -12.35 -16.26
N SER A 19 33.28 -12.92 -15.55
CA SER A 19 34.02 -12.31 -14.45
C SER A 19 35.01 -11.30 -15.03
N ALA A 20 34.95 -10.05 -14.56
CA ALA A 20 36.01 -9.08 -14.78
C ALA A 20 36.38 -8.47 -13.42
N SER A 21 37.46 -8.99 -12.87
CA SER A 21 38.23 -8.37 -11.79
C SER A 21 39.18 -7.36 -12.42
N SER A 22 39.22 -6.11 -11.94
CA SER A 22 40.46 -5.32 -11.91
C SER A 22 40.31 -4.02 -11.12
N SER A 23 41.23 -3.87 -10.16
CA SER A 23 41.95 -2.65 -9.75
C SER A 23 41.21 -1.48 -9.10
N ALA A 24 41.43 -1.37 -7.80
CA ALA A 24 41.46 -0.15 -7.01
C ALA A 24 42.46 0.89 -7.55
N PRO A 25 42.31 2.15 -7.14
CA PRO A 25 43.45 2.79 -6.48
C PRO A 25 43.10 3.45 -5.14
N SER A 26 44.09 3.28 -4.27
CA SER A 26 44.43 4.01 -3.05
C SER A 26 44.39 5.54 -3.19
N SER A 27 44.03 6.20 -2.08
CA SER A 27 44.66 7.41 -1.50
C SER A 27 43.73 8.61 -1.26
N GLY A 28 43.87 9.19 -0.06
CA GLY A 28 43.49 10.58 0.25
C GLY A 28 42.50 10.68 1.42
N MET A 29 42.93 10.53 2.67
CA MET A 29 43.21 11.66 3.59
C MET A 29 42.18 12.80 3.55
N GLY A 30 41.43 12.95 4.65
CA GLY A 30 40.57 14.10 4.88
C GLY A 30 39.95 14.09 6.27
N ARG A 31 40.77 14.35 7.29
CA ARG A 31 40.32 14.71 8.64
C ARG A 31 39.51 16.01 8.57
N GLY A 32 38.39 16.07 9.27
CA GLY A 32 37.61 17.30 9.41
C GLY A 32 36.43 17.13 10.35
N ALA A 33 36.72 16.98 11.64
CA ALA A 33 35.73 17.13 12.70
C ALA A 33 35.18 18.56 12.70
N SER A 34 33.86 18.70 12.73
CA SER A 34 33.23 19.88 13.33
C SER A 34 31.84 19.50 13.82
N ALA A 35 31.79 19.18 15.12
CA ALA A 35 30.57 19.03 15.88
C ALA A 35 30.02 20.43 16.17
N ALA A 36 28.81 20.72 15.69
CA ALA A 36 28.05 21.90 16.08
C ALA A 36 27.03 21.51 17.17
N PRO A 37 26.88 22.32 18.23
CA PRO A 37 26.12 21.97 19.43
C PRO A 37 24.60 22.11 19.24
N ALA A 38 23.88 21.19 19.89
CA ALA A 38 22.43 21.19 20.04
C ALA A 38 21.92 22.42 20.84
N PRO A 39 20.81 23.05 20.44
CA PRO A 39 20.10 23.98 21.30
C PRO A 39 19.14 23.26 22.25
N SER A 40 19.29 23.62 23.52
CA SER A 40 18.59 23.15 24.71
C SER A 40 17.07 23.31 24.66
N VAL A 41 16.37 22.27 25.11
CA VAL A 41 14.98 22.27 25.56
C VAL A 41 14.81 23.06 26.86
N PRO A 42 13.79 23.93 26.99
CA PRO A 42 13.21 24.25 28.28
C PRO A 42 11.93 23.43 28.52
N ALA A 43 12.01 22.52 29.50
CA ALA A 43 10.86 21.88 30.11
C ALA A 43 10.03 22.94 30.88
N THR A 44 8.75 23.06 30.56
CA THR A 44 7.81 23.83 31.37
C THR A 44 6.94 22.85 32.14
N SER A 45 7.30 22.63 33.40
CA SER A 45 6.46 21.97 34.40
C SER A 45 5.47 23.00 34.94
N THR A 46 4.17 22.82 34.67
CA THR A 46 3.13 23.55 35.40
C THR A 46 2.26 22.54 36.13
N SER A 47 2.65 22.28 37.37
CA SER A 47 1.77 21.76 38.42
C SER A 47 0.80 22.87 38.81
N THR A 48 -0.50 22.66 38.61
CA THR A 48 -1.53 23.40 39.33
C THR A 48 -2.48 22.41 39.98
N GLN A 49 -2.29 22.32 41.30
CA GLN A 49 -3.15 21.67 42.27
C GLN A 49 -4.17 22.71 42.75
N ALA A 50 -5.47 22.46 42.61
CA ALA A 50 -6.54 23.15 43.33
C ALA A 50 -7.79 22.29 43.23
N ALA A 51 -8.18 21.63 44.31
CA ALA A 51 -9.14 22.13 45.31
C ALA A 51 -10.52 21.53 45.04
N ALA A 52 -10.80 20.47 45.80
CA ALA A 52 -12.11 19.86 45.93
C ALA A 52 -13.09 20.84 46.56
N SER A 53 -14.23 21.03 45.91
CA SER A 53 -15.43 21.62 46.50
C SER A 53 -16.58 20.66 46.26
N SER A 54 -16.93 19.93 47.33
CA SER A 54 -18.10 19.09 47.41
C SER A 54 -19.36 19.95 47.35
N SER A 55 -20.11 19.85 46.26
CA SER A 55 -21.49 20.30 46.18
C SER A 55 -22.36 19.11 45.76
N SER A 56 -23.11 18.56 46.72
CA SER A 56 -24.19 17.60 46.47
C SER A 56 -25.35 18.33 45.78
N GLY A 57 -25.20 18.56 44.48
CA GLY A 57 -26.25 19.00 43.58
C GLY A 57 -26.89 17.77 42.93
N GLN A 58 -28.17 17.57 43.19
CA GLN A 58 -29.01 16.51 42.65
C GLN A 58 -29.05 16.62 41.10
N LEU A 59 -28.22 15.83 40.41
CA LEU A 59 -28.16 15.79 38.94
C LEU A 59 -29.46 15.19 38.41
N ARG A 60 -30.40 16.06 38.00
CA ARG A 60 -31.46 15.67 37.07
C ARG A 60 -30.80 15.36 35.73
N PHE A 61 -30.74 14.09 35.37
CA PHE A 61 -30.28 13.68 34.05
C PHE A 61 -31.26 14.23 32.99
N PRO A 62 -30.78 14.98 31.99
CA PRO A 62 -31.59 15.33 30.83
C PRO A 62 -32.00 14.03 30.13
N VAL A 63 -33.29 13.92 29.81
CA VAL A 63 -33.85 12.79 29.03
C VAL A 63 -33.04 12.69 27.73
N PRO A 64 -32.47 11.52 27.40
CA PRO A 64 -31.72 11.36 26.17
C PRO A 64 -32.64 11.61 24.96
N PRO A 65 -32.15 12.29 23.91
CA PRO A 65 -32.92 12.47 22.68
C PRO A 65 -33.31 11.11 22.09
N PRO A 66 -34.43 11.04 21.33
CA PRO A 66 -34.87 9.81 20.70
C PRO A 66 -33.73 9.22 19.86
N THR A 67 -33.38 7.97 20.17
CA THR A 67 -32.32 7.22 19.50
C THR A 67 -32.56 7.28 17.99
N PRO A 68 -31.62 7.82 17.18
CA PRO A 68 -31.74 7.74 15.73
C PRO A 68 -31.85 6.26 15.32
N PRO A 69 -32.59 5.95 14.23
CA PRO A 69 -32.68 4.58 13.74
C PRO A 69 -31.27 4.03 13.60
N ALA A 70 -31.05 2.85 14.20
CA ALA A 70 -29.77 2.17 14.19
C ALA A 70 -29.20 2.22 12.78
N GLN A 71 -28.19 3.06 12.58
CA GLN A 71 -27.41 2.98 11.35
C GLN A 71 -26.87 1.55 11.32
N PRO A 72 -26.91 0.86 10.17
CA PRO A 72 -26.35 -0.48 10.07
C PRO A 72 -24.92 -0.38 10.54
N LEU A 73 -24.68 -0.87 11.76
CA LEU A 73 -23.36 -1.00 12.33
C LEU A 73 -22.58 -1.71 11.24
N LEU A 74 -21.54 -1.05 10.74
CA LEU A 74 -20.53 -1.65 9.87
C LEU A 74 -20.31 -3.04 10.42
N GLN A 75 -20.83 -4.04 9.72
CA GLN A 75 -20.86 -5.41 10.20
C GLN A 75 -19.40 -5.82 10.19
N ILE A 76 -18.76 -5.72 11.35
CA ILE A 76 -17.37 -6.10 11.53
C ILE A 76 -17.37 -7.58 11.17
N PRO A 77 -16.68 -7.99 10.09
CA PRO A 77 -16.68 -9.38 9.66
C PRO A 77 -16.27 -10.26 10.84
N ASP A 78 -17.03 -11.32 11.07
CA ASP A 78 -16.76 -12.31 12.12
C ASP A 78 -15.28 -12.75 12.01
N PRO A 79 -14.46 -12.70 13.08
CA PRO A 79 -13.08 -13.16 13.04
C PRO A 79 -12.93 -14.65 12.66
N ALA A 80 -14.02 -15.44 12.68
CA ALA A 80 -14.07 -16.80 12.16
C ALA A 80 -14.11 -16.86 10.62
N THR A 81 -14.51 -15.77 9.95
CA THR A 81 -14.34 -15.67 8.50
C THR A 81 -12.90 -15.30 8.19
N ASN A 82 -12.19 -16.27 7.60
CA ASN A 82 -10.81 -16.16 7.11
C ASN A 82 -10.75 -15.14 5.96
N PHE A 83 -10.96 -13.85 6.28
CA PHE A 83 -11.12 -12.75 5.36
C PHE A 83 -9.76 -12.14 5.08
N ASN A 84 -9.08 -12.68 4.08
CA ASN A 84 -7.81 -12.14 3.61
C ASN A 84 -8.03 -10.91 2.70
N TYR A 85 -7.02 -10.07 2.63
CA TYR A 85 -7.06 -8.83 1.85
C TYR A 85 -7.43 -9.07 0.38
N HIS A 86 -6.85 -10.11 -0.24
CA HIS A 86 -7.10 -10.50 -1.61
C HIS A 86 -8.59 -10.70 -1.92
N ARG A 87 -9.30 -11.44 -1.05
CA ARG A 87 -10.71 -11.75 -1.24
C ARG A 87 -11.57 -10.50 -1.13
N GLY A 88 -11.23 -9.61 -0.20
CA GLY A 88 -11.88 -8.31 -0.06
C GLY A 88 -11.72 -7.44 -1.31
N VAL A 89 -10.49 -7.36 -1.83
CA VAL A 89 -10.17 -6.64 -3.07
C VAL A 89 -10.94 -7.21 -4.27
N ILE A 90 -10.93 -8.53 -4.47
CA ILE A 90 -11.69 -9.17 -5.56
C ILE A 90 -13.17 -8.85 -5.44
N PHE A 91 -13.75 -9.05 -4.26
CA PHE A 91 -15.17 -8.80 -4.04
C PHE A 91 -15.53 -7.36 -4.39
N ALA A 92 -14.75 -6.38 -3.93
CA ALA A 92 -14.99 -4.99 -4.23
C ALA A 92 -14.82 -4.66 -5.71
N LEU A 93 -13.77 -5.17 -6.37
CA LEU A 93 -13.55 -4.99 -7.81
C LEU A 93 -14.68 -5.59 -8.66
N SER A 94 -15.23 -6.73 -8.25
CA SER A 94 -16.43 -7.29 -8.88
C SER A 94 -17.62 -6.36 -8.74
N GLN A 95 -17.88 -5.83 -7.54
CA GLN A 95 -19.02 -4.92 -7.31
C GLN A 95 -18.89 -3.58 -8.02
N MET A 96 -17.67 -3.02 -8.11
CA MET A 96 -17.40 -1.79 -8.88
C MET A 96 -17.54 -2.00 -10.39
N GLY A 97 -17.64 -3.26 -10.80
CA GLY A 97 -17.79 -3.63 -12.19
C GLY A 97 -19.21 -4.06 -12.59
N GLU A 98 -20.10 -4.41 -11.67
CA GLU A 98 -21.38 -4.98 -12.08
C GLU A 98 -22.17 -4.00 -12.96
N PRO A 99 -22.58 -4.42 -14.18
CA PRO A 99 -23.36 -3.57 -15.05
C PRO A 99 -24.70 -3.28 -14.39
N THR A 100 -25.00 -2.01 -14.18
CA THR A 100 -26.38 -1.59 -13.98
C THR A 100 -27.11 -1.93 -15.27
N GLU A 101 -28.02 -2.91 -15.23
CA GLU A 101 -28.72 -3.42 -16.40
C GLU A 101 -29.32 -2.25 -17.22
N GLY A 102 -28.90 -2.12 -18.48
CA GLY A 102 -29.73 -1.45 -19.50
C GLY A 102 -29.14 -0.30 -20.31
N SER A 103 -27.97 0.28 -20.04
CA SER A 103 -27.45 1.34 -20.93
C SER A 103 -25.99 1.74 -20.65
N GLY A 104 -25.14 1.74 -21.68
CA GLY A 104 -24.12 2.79 -21.79
C GLY A 104 -22.67 2.36 -22.08
N PRO A 105 -21.81 3.37 -22.40
CA PRO A 105 -20.45 3.24 -22.93
C PRO A 105 -19.44 2.79 -21.83
N PRO A 106 -18.11 2.72 -22.06
CA PRO A 106 -17.21 1.83 -21.33
C PRO A 106 -17.21 2.03 -19.82
N ARG A 107 -17.18 0.89 -19.13
CA ARG A 107 -17.26 0.65 -17.69
C ARG A 107 -16.31 1.55 -16.89
N VAL A 108 -16.86 2.59 -16.25
CA VAL A 108 -16.14 3.47 -15.33
C VAL A 108 -15.86 2.70 -14.03
N ILE A 109 -14.59 2.46 -13.73
CA ILE A 109 -14.21 1.84 -12.45
C ILE A 109 -14.32 2.91 -11.37
N ASP A 110 -15.03 2.60 -10.28
CA ASP A 110 -15.12 3.49 -9.11
C ASP A 110 -13.75 3.65 -8.41
N GLN A 111 -13.06 4.75 -8.71
CA GLN A 111 -11.76 5.04 -8.12
C GLN A 111 -11.83 5.38 -6.63
N VAL A 112 -13.00 5.79 -6.11
CA VAL A 112 -13.18 6.00 -4.65
C VAL A 112 -13.07 4.67 -3.92
N GLY A 113 -13.75 3.64 -4.42
CA GLY A 113 -13.62 2.28 -3.90
C GLY A 113 -12.18 1.76 -3.99
N VAL A 114 -11.49 1.96 -5.12
CA VAL A 114 -10.08 1.60 -5.27
C VAL A 114 -9.19 2.29 -4.22
N ARG A 115 -9.34 3.61 -4.04
CA ARG A 115 -8.60 4.37 -3.01
C ARG A 115 -8.86 3.85 -1.61
N ARG A 116 -10.10 3.49 -1.28
CA ARG A 116 -10.45 2.89 0.01
C ARG A 116 -9.68 1.59 0.25
N TRP A 117 -9.61 0.71 -0.74
CA TRP A 117 -8.88 -0.56 -0.61
C TRP A 117 -7.37 -0.37 -0.56
N LEU A 118 -6.82 0.59 -1.29
CA LEU A 118 -5.41 0.99 -1.18
C LEU A 118 -5.09 1.46 0.25
N GLY A 119 -5.90 2.36 0.81
CA GLY A 119 -5.70 2.86 2.18
C GLY A 119 -5.84 1.78 3.26
N LEU A 120 -6.52 0.67 2.97
CA LEU A 120 -6.60 -0.49 3.88
C LEU A 120 -5.38 -1.41 3.80
N ALA A 121 -4.55 -1.32 2.75
CA ALA A 121 -3.44 -2.24 2.52
C ALA A 121 -2.46 -2.35 3.71
N PRO A 122 -2.01 -1.25 4.36
CA PRO A 122 -1.07 -1.33 5.48
C PRO A 122 -1.66 -2.06 6.70
N SER A 123 -2.94 -1.81 7.02
CA SER A 123 -3.63 -2.47 8.13
C SER A 123 -3.83 -3.96 7.87
N TYR A 124 -4.21 -4.31 6.64
CA TYR A 124 -4.39 -5.70 6.24
C TYR A 124 -3.07 -6.47 6.09
N LEU A 125 -1.95 -5.79 5.86
CA LEU A 125 -0.63 -6.43 5.89
C LEU A 125 -0.38 -7.08 7.26
N MET A 126 -0.65 -6.33 8.34
CA MET A 126 -0.49 -6.82 9.71
C MET A 126 -1.51 -7.91 10.04
N HIS A 127 -2.75 -7.76 9.57
CA HIS A 127 -3.80 -8.75 9.77
C HIS A 127 -3.48 -10.09 9.10
N ASP A 128 -3.14 -10.06 7.80
CA ASP A 128 -2.89 -11.26 7.01
C ASP A 128 -1.62 -11.99 7.51
N GLN A 129 -0.60 -11.26 7.98
CA GLN A 129 0.57 -11.86 8.65
C GLN A 129 0.18 -12.69 9.89
N GLY A 130 -0.85 -12.25 10.64
CA GLY A 130 -1.31 -12.90 11.87
C GLY A 130 -2.16 -14.15 11.64
N ILE A 131 -2.86 -14.26 10.51
CA ILE A 131 -3.68 -15.44 10.17
C ILE A 131 -2.79 -16.64 9.83
N SER A 132 -1.84 -16.42 8.93
CA SER A 132 -0.88 -17.43 8.47
C SER A 132 0.27 -16.70 7.79
N GLN A 133 1.47 -16.81 8.36
CA GLN A 133 2.60 -15.97 7.92
C GLN A 133 2.87 -16.09 6.42
N GLU A 134 2.91 -17.30 5.85
CA GLU A 134 3.23 -17.45 4.42
C GLU A 134 2.00 -17.25 3.53
N SER A 135 0.89 -17.93 3.81
CA SER A 135 -0.29 -17.88 2.93
C SER A 135 -1.04 -16.55 3.03
N GLY A 136 -1.04 -15.93 4.20
CA GLY A 136 -1.63 -14.61 4.42
C GLY A 136 -0.85 -13.53 3.70
N LEU A 137 0.48 -13.45 3.87
CA LEU A 137 1.31 -12.48 3.15
C LEU A 137 1.23 -12.65 1.64
N LEU A 138 1.13 -13.89 1.14
CA LEU A 138 0.92 -14.14 -0.29
C LEU A 138 -0.43 -13.62 -0.77
N GLY A 139 -1.51 -13.83 -0.01
CA GLY A 139 -2.82 -13.27 -0.29
C GLY A 139 -2.78 -11.74 -0.31
N TRP A 140 -2.21 -11.13 0.72
CA TRP A 140 -2.01 -9.69 0.77
C TRP A 140 -1.27 -9.16 -0.48
N ALA A 141 -0.15 -9.79 -0.85
CA ALA A 141 0.63 -9.42 -2.02
C ALA A 141 -0.19 -9.50 -3.32
N GLN A 142 -0.99 -10.55 -3.49
CA GLN A 142 -1.90 -10.69 -4.64
C GLN A 142 -2.93 -9.54 -4.69
N GLY A 143 -3.52 -9.18 -3.56
CA GLY A 143 -4.46 -8.07 -3.46
C GLY A 143 -3.85 -6.74 -3.89
N VAL A 144 -2.64 -6.42 -3.40
CA VAL A 144 -1.91 -5.19 -3.78
C VAL A 144 -1.60 -5.20 -5.27
N HIS A 145 -1.11 -6.31 -5.82
CA HIS A 145 -0.77 -6.41 -7.24
C HIS A 145 -1.99 -6.28 -8.16
N LEU A 146 -3.17 -6.75 -7.73
CA LEU A 146 -4.42 -6.56 -8.44
C LEU A 146 -4.81 -5.08 -8.49
N LEU A 147 -4.78 -4.37 -7.35
CA LEU A 147 -5.09 -2.94 -7.31
C LEU A 147 -4.14 -2.13 -8.20
N VAL A 148 -2.83 -2.39 -8.13
CA VAL A 148 -1.85 -1.73 -9.01
C VAL A 148 -2.09 -2.07 -10.48
N GLY A 149 -2.53 -3.29 -10.78
CA GLY A 149 -2.95 -3.65 -12.14
C GLY A 149 -4.14 -2.84 -12.64
N VAL A 150 -5.13 -2.59 -11.79
CA VAL A 150 -6.27 -1.70 -12.11
C VAL A 150 -5.78 -0.29 -12.41
N LEU A 151 -4.85 0.24 -11.61
CA LEU A 151 -4.25 1.56 -11.85
C LEU A 151 -3.54 1.63 -13.21
N GLN A 152 -2.80 0.59 -13.59
CA GLN A 152 -2.14 0.54 -14.91
C GLN A 152 -3.15 0.54 -16.06
N VAL A 153 -4.26 -0.21 -15.91
CA VAL A 153 -5.33 -0.22 -16.91
C VAL A 153 -5.99 1.16 -17.03
N LEU A 154 -6.29 1.81 -15.90
CA LEU A 154 -6.84 3.17 -15.89
C LEU A 154 -5.86 4.18 -16.50
N HIS A 155 -4.56 4.04 -16.25
CA HIS A 155 -3.53 4.89 -16.82
C HIS A 155 -3.48 4.76 -18.35
N GLN A 156 -3.49 3.54 -18.88
CA GLN A 156 -3.49 3.27 -20.33
C GLN A 156 -4.74 3.83 -21.03
N ARG A 157 -5.86 3.94 -20.32
CA ARG A 157 -7.10 4.55 -20.81
C ARG A 157 -7.13 6.08 -20.68
N GLY A 158 -6.15 6.69 -20.01
CA GLY A 158 -6.14 8.11 -19.68
C GLY A 158 -7.10 8.50 -18.55
N GLU A 159 -7.80 7.52 -17.96
CA GLU A 159 -8.87 7.68 -16.96
C GLU A 159 -8.33 7.74 -15.51
N LEU A 160 -7.06 7.42 -15.29
CA LEU A 160 -6.48 7.45 -13.95
C LEU A 160 -6.48 8.88 -13.37
N GLU A 161 -7.07 8.99 -12.19
CA GLU A 161 -7.11 10.22 -11.39
C GLU A 161 -5.81 10.38 -10.59
N TRP A 162 -5.40 11.64 -10.37
CA TRP A 162 -4.21 11.94 -9.58
C TRP A 162 -4.37 11.50 -8.13
N GLU A 163 -5.56 11.66 -7.56
CA GLU A 163 -5.90 11.28 -6.19
C GLU A 163 -5.69 9.77 -5.97
N THR A 164 -5.93 8.96 -7.01
CA THR A 164 -5.76 7.50 -6.97
C THR A 164 -4.30 7.09 -6.96
N ILE A 165 -3.48 7.67 -7.84
CA ILE A 165 -2.04 7.36 -7.89
C ILE A 165 -1.32 7.84 -6.63
N ASP A 166 -1.73 9.00 -6.09
CA ASP A 166 -1.22 9.56 -4.85
C ASP A 166 -1.60 8.69 -3.63
N SER A 167 -2.86 8.23 -3.56
CA SER A 167 -3.29 7.27 -2.54
C SER A 167 -2.52 5.95 -2.62
N ALA A 168 -2.26 5.44 -3.83
CA ALA A 168 -1.49 4.22 -4.01
C ALA A 168 -0.04 4.39 -3.55
N SER A 169 0.60 5.51 -3.88
CA SER A 169 1.98 5.76 -3.47
C SER A 169 2.12 5.88 -1.94
N ARG A 170 1.20 6.60 -1.27
CA ARG A 170 1.14 6.64 0.20
C ARG A 170 0.97 5.25 0.81
N ALA A 171 -0.02 4.50 0.32
CA ALA A 171 -0.29 3.16 0.83
C ALA A 171 0.91 2.21 0.70
N LEU A 172 1.67 2.28 -0.41
CA LEU A 172 2.87 1.48 -0.60
C LEU A 172 4.01 1.90 0.35
N ALA A 173 4.19 3.20 0.58
CA ALA A 173 5.21 3.69 1.51
C ALA A 173 4.88 3.39 2.98
N GLU A 174 3.61 3.51 3.37
CA GLU A 174 3.13 3.08 4.69
C GLU A 174 3.31 1.57 4.87
N SER A 175 2.94 0.78 3.86
CA SER A 175 3.16 -0.67 3.85
C SER A 175 4.65 -1.03 3.93
N TRP A 176 5.52 -0.27 3.26
CA TRP A 176 6.98 -0.44 3.33
C TRP A 176 7.51 -0.17 4.73
N SER A 177 7.06 0.92 5.33
CA SER A 177 7.41 1.29 6.70
C SER A 177 6.96 0.21 7.69
N ALA A 178 5.72 -0.26 7.57
CA ALA A 178 5.20 -1.36 8.37
C ALA A 178 6.03 -2.65 8.17
N ALA A 179 6.30 -3.05 6.94
CA ALA A 179 7.08 -4.25 6.62
C ALA A 179 8.53 -4.19 7.17
N ASN A 180 9.11 -3.00 7.32
CA ASN A 180 10.45 -2.83 7.89
C ASN A 180 10.51 -2.96 9.41
N CYS A 181 9.39 -2.76 10.10
CA CYS A 181 9.34 -2.89 11.56
C CYS A 181 9.31 -4.34 12.05
N TRP A 182 9.09 -5.32 11.16
CA TRP A 182 8.88 -6.72 11.54
C TRP A 182 9.78 -7.70 10.75
N THR A 183 10.19 -8.78 11.40
CA THR A 183 10.94 -9.89 10.77
C THR A 183 10.01 -10.81 9.98
N GLY A 184 10.53 -11.50 8.97
CA GLY A 184 9.75 -12.45 8.15
C GLY A 184 8.80 -11.78 7.16
N MET A 185 9.04 -10.51 6.81
CA MET A 185 8.24 -9.72 5.87
C MET A 185 8.78 -9.72 4.43
N ASP A 186 9.66 -10.66 4.08
CA ASP A 186 10.36 -10.65 2.79
C ASP A 186 9.40 -10.75 1.59
N ILE A 187 8.33 -11.53 1.71
CA ILE A 187 7.25 -11.64 0.71
C ILE A 187 6.60 -10.27 0.49
N ALA A 188 6.22 -9.59 1.58
CA ALA A 188 5.58 -8.29 1.52
C ALA A 188 6.53 -7.23 0.92
N LYS A 189 7.79 -7.20 1.36
CA LYS A 189 8.81 -6.28 0.82
C LYS A 189 9.00 -6.45 -0.67
N GLY A 190 9.14 -7.69 -1.14
CA GLY A 190 9.22 -8.00 -2.57
C GLY A 190 7.98 -7.55 -3.34
N ALA A 191 6.79 -7.80 -2.81
CA ALA A 191 5.53 -7.38 -3.41
C ALA A 191 5.40 -5.84 -3.49
N ILE A 192 5.78 -5.11 -2.44
CA ILE A 192 5.76 -3.64 -2.39
C ILE A 192 6.73 -3.06 -3.42
N GLN A 193 7.95 -3.60 -3.52
CA GLN A 193 8.93 -3.15 -4.52
C GLN A 193 8.44 -3.38 -5.95
N ALA A 194 7.90 -4.57 -6.22
CA ALA A 194 7.34 -4.89 -7.53
C ALA A 194 6.10 -4.03 -7.87
N ALA A 195 5.24 -3.76 -6.89
CA ALA A 195 4.12 -2.84 -7.01
C ALA A 195 4.58 -1.40 -7.29
N GLY A 196 5.57 -0.91 -6.54
CA GLY A 196 6.16 0.41 -6.73
C GLY A 196 6.81 0.57 -8.10
N GLY A 197 7.56 -0.43 -8.57
CA GLY A 197 8.14 -0.44 -9.91
C GLY A 197 7.08 -0.36 -11.02
N ARG A 198 5.94 -1.02 -10.83
CA ARG A 198 4.79 -0.93 -11.75
C ARG A 198 4.11 0.44 -11.70
N LEU A 199 4.03 1.05 -10.52
CA LEU A 199 3.44 2.37 -10.31
C LEU A 199 4.30 3.49 -10.94
N VAL A 200 5.63 3.35 -10.91
CA VAL A 200 6.56 4.26 -11.61
C VAL A 200 6.27 4.29 -13.12
N GLY A 201 5.81 3.18 -13.69
CA GLY A 201 5.38 3.12 -15.09
C GLY A 201 4.14 3.97 -15.42
N CYS A 202 3.40 4.44 -14.41
CA CYS A 202 2.26 5.35 -14.58
C CYS A 202 2.65 6.82 -14.42
N MET A 203 3.85 7.14 -13.94
CA MET A 203 4.32 8.51 -13.69
C MET A 203 4.72 9.23 -14.97
N ASP A 204 4.95 10.55 -14.87
CA ASP A 204 5.41 11.34 -16.01
C ASP A 204 6.84 10.90 -16.41
N PRO A 205 7.13 10.79 -17.72
CA PRO A 205 8.42 10.28 -18.20
C PRO A 205 9.59 11.22 -17.85
N GLU A 206 9.34 12.52 -17.79
CA GLU A 206 10.33 13.55 -17.46
C GLU A 206 10.62 13.63 -15.96
N ASP A 207 9.61 13.34 -15.13
CA ASP A 207 9.69 13.46 -13.67
C ASP A 207 8.87 12.35 -13.02
N ARG A 208 9.57 11.31 -12.53
CA ARG A 208 8.96 10.16 -11.86
C ARG A 208 8.33 10.50 -10.51
N THR A 209 8.46 11.73 -10.02
CA THR A 209 7.78 12.23 -8.82
C THR A 209 6.47 12.93 -9.14
N ARG A 210 6.08 13.01 -10.42
CA ARG A 210 4.87 13.68 -10.87
C ARG A 210 3.97 12.77 -11.69
N TYR A 211 2.69 13.08 -11.64
CA TYR A 211 1.68 12.51 -12.51
C TYR A 211 0.81 13.62 -13.09
N LYS A 212 0.77 13.74 -14.42
CA LYS A 212 0.08 14.82 -15.14
C LYS A 212 0.51 16.20 -14.61
N GLY A 213 1.81 16.38 -14.33
CA GLY A 213 2.42 17.60 -13.83
C GLY A 213 2.25 17.87 -12.33
N ARG A 214 1.43 17.08 -11.61
CA ARG A 214 1.18 17.24 -10.17
C ARG A 214 2.11 16.31 -9.37
N LYS A 215 2.71 16.82 -8.29
CA LYS A 215 3.60 16.02 -7.41
C LYS A 215 2.82 14.85 -6.78
N VAL A 216 3.43 13.68 -6.70
CA VAL A 216 2.89 12.48 -6.07
C VAL A 216 3.76 12.15 -4.86
N TYR A 217 3.16 11.60 -3.81
CA TYR A 217 3.91 11.10 -2.64
C TYR A 217 4.99 10.05 -3.04
N PRO A 218 6.11 9.87 -2.32
CA PRO A 218 6.62 10.68 -1.23
C PRO A 218 7.21 11.97 -1.77
N ALA A 219 6.59 13.08 -1.37
CA ALA A 219 7.10 14.40 -1.69
C ALA A 219 8.17 14.79 -0.67
N GLU A 220 9.28 14.05 -0.60
CA GLU A 220 10.49 14.62 0.03
C GLU A 220 10.89 15.85 -0.84
N GLU A 221 11.18 16.96 -0.16
CA GLU A 221 11.59 18.24 -0.77
C GLU A 221 13.09 18.26 -1.06
#